data_AF-A0A6P5AFW7-F1
#
_entry.id   AF-A0A6P5AFW7-F1
#
_cell.length_a   1.000
_cell.length_b   1.000
_cell.length_c   1.000
_cell.angle_alpha   90.00
_cell.angle_beta   90.00
_cell.angle_gamma   90.00
#
_symmetry.space_group_name_H-M   'P 1'
#
loop_
_entity.id
_entity.type
_entity.pdbx_description
1 polymer ?
#
loop_
_entity_poly.entity_id
_entity_poly.type
_entity_poly.pdbx_seq_one_letter_code
_entity_poly.pdbx_strand_id
1 'polypeptide(L)'
;MSDRPMSEKHRELLRKNYVPISRDLHANHVIPYLYQEGVLTEEMKQRLDSIPDERRQEKSRKLLDMLPTRGHRAFTVFKTSMEESGFPFLAKLLDEPPPPELPKNIEGAESAVSIEDVPDGPLKWLRLKFQPYKSSASAQKMIRGCEALELGAKLLGDSDYEEPEGVVKIVEGFMIQERLNPRSLNRVLYKSDHLDLNQERLGALLTSMEDKNRAFSSCLLLQAAPLPVDENRAAEIRKVLQVILKKGEVDPLHKYLHHVYCMLGGTILEMNYDDPSPALPACTSALTYRQDYALAVHLAAECSMVLSPADAVEQFHRYLQLAPPCDKRFHWAHYFLAILYSRQSEQEKAEEHYKLATEKEKNLLPSYKVGWAKEQAQMVLSEVPTP
;
A
#
# COMPACT_ATOMS: atom_id res chain seq x y z
N MET A 1 -2.50 -37.52 18.95
CA MET A 1 -3.26 -36.54 19.75
C MET A 1 -3.88 -35.56 18.76
N SER A 2 -5.20 -35.44 18.74
CA SER A 2 -5.92 -34.58 17.79
C SER A 2 -5.60 -33.12 18.08
N ASP A 3 -4.70 -32.55 17.29
CA ASP A 3 -4.23 -31.18 17.44
C ASP A 3 -5.40 -30.23 17.15
N ARG A 4 -5.86 -29.51 18.17
CA ARG A 4 -6.98 -28.57 18.01
C ARG A 4 -6.56 -27.51 17.00
N PRO A 5 -7.37 -27.22 15.96
CA PRO A 5 -7.03 -26.21 14.96
C PRO A 5 -6.71 -24.86 15.62
N MET A 6 -5.85 -24.07 14.97
CA MET A 6 -5.48 -22.74 15.45
C MET A 6 -6.74 -21.91 15.77
N SER A 7 -6.71 -21.17 16.89
CA SER A 7 -7.87 -20.38 17.33
C SER A 7 -8.23 -19.33 16.28
N GLU A 8 -9.53 -18.99 16.17
CA GLU A 8 -9.98 -18.03 15.18
C GLU A 8 -9.35 -16.64 15.38
N LYS A 9 -9.12 -16.25 16.63
CA LYS A 9 -8.37 -15.04 17.00
C LYS A 9 -6.96 -15.01 16.38
N HIS A 10 -6.21 -16.10 16.47
CA HIS A 10 -4.85 -16.20 15.91
C HIS A 10 -4.87 -16.25 14.38
N ARG A 11 -5.86 -16.94 13.80
CA ARG A 11 -6.07 -16.94 12.35
C ARG A 11 -6.39 -15.54 11.83
N GLU A 12 -7.20 -14.78 12.54
CA GLU A 12 -7.55 -13.41 12.17
C GLU A 12 -6.35 -12.47 12.28
N LEU A 13 -5.50 -12.63 13.30
CA LEU A 13 -4.23 -11.90 13.40
C LEU A 13 -3.27 -12.22 12.24
N LEU A 14 -3.13 -13.50 11.87
CA LEU A 14 -2.36 -13.90 10.69
C LEU A 14 -2.97 -13.33 9.41
N ARG A 15 -4.30 -13.37 9.23
CA ARG A 15 -4.98 -12.79 8.06
C ARG A 15 -4.78 -11.27 7.97
N LYS A 16 -4.94 -10.56 9.09
CA LYS A 16 -4.79 -9.10 9.18
C LYS A 16 -3.37 -8.65 8.81
N ASN A 17 -2.36 -9.45 9.18
CA ASN A 17 -0.96 -9.16 8.93
C ASN A 17 -0.34 -10.04 7.84
N TYR A 18 -1.16 -10.76 7.07
CA TYR A 18 -0.69 -11.76 6.10
C TYR A 18 0.27 -11.14 5.11
N VAL A 19 -0.03 -9.93 4.63
CA VAL A 19 0.79 -9.30 3.59
C VAL A 19 2.08 -8.70 4.08
N PRO A 20 2.13 -7.87 5.14
CA PRO A 20 3.41 -7.42 5.65
C PRO A 20 4.29 -8.63 6.01
N ILE A 21 3.73 -9.68 6.62
CA ILE A 21 4.49 -10.89 6.93
C ILE A 21 4.92 -11.60 5.63
N SER A 22 4.05 -11.80 4.64
CA SER A 22 4.41 -12.50 3.39
C SER A 22 5.46 -11.77 2.54
N ARG A 23 5.49 -10.44 2.64
CA ARG A 23 6.39 -9.58 1.87
C ARG A 23 7.76 -9.48 2.54
N ASP A 24 7.77 -9.32 3.86
CA ASP A 24 8.96 -8.95 4.63
C ASP A 24 9.61 -10.17 5.33
N LEU A 25 8.89 -11.28 5.50
CA LEU A 25 9.45 -12.51 6.06
C LEU A 25 10.32 -13.24 5.04
N HIS A 26 11.51 -13.63 5.47
CA HIS A 26 12.36 -14.58 4.76
C HIS A 26 12.15 -15.98 5.34
N ALA A 27 11.26 -16.77 4.70
CA ALA A 27 10.81 -18.06 5.21
C ALA A 27 11.96 -19.04 5.55
N ASN A 28 13.09 -18.97 4.84
CA ASN A 28 14.25 -19.86 5.07
C ASN A 28 14.83 -19.77 6.49
N HIS A 29 14.68 -18.64 7.19
CA HIS A 29 15.21 -18.51 8.54
C HIS A 29 14.25 -19.10 9.60
N VAL A 30 12.94 -19.12 9.32
CA VAL A 30 11.93 -19.62 10.26
C VAL A 30 11.56 -21.09 10.03
N ILE A 31 11.67 -21.59 8.78
CA ILE A 31 11.33 -22.98 8.42
C ILE A 31 12.11 -24.02 9.26
N PRO A 32 13.44 -23.90 9.45
CA PRO A 32 14.20 -24.87 10.25
C PRO A 32 13.70 -24.96 11.69
N TYR A 33 13.41 -23.81 12.31
CA TYR A 33 12.90 -23.73 13.67
C TYR A 33 11.49 -24.33 13.78
N LEU A 34 10.60 -23.99 12.85
CA LEU A 34 9.24 -24.54 12.80
C LEU A 34 9.23 -26.05 12.59
N TYR A 35 10.17 -26.59 11.81
CA TYR A 35 10.35 -28.03 11.63
C TYR A 35 10.87 -28.69 12.91
N GLN A 36 11.91 -28.14 13.52
CA GLN A 36 12.48 -28.64 14.78
C GLN A 36 11.43 -28.70 15.91
N GLU A 37 10.59 -27.68 16.00
CA GLU A 37 9.50 -27.60 16.97
C GLU A 37 8.27 -28.45 16.61
N GLY A 38 8.34 -29.25 15.54
CA GLY A 38 7.29 -30.16 15.08
C GLY A 38 6.07 -29.47 14.48
N VAL A 39 6.16 -28.16 14.19
CA VAL A 39 5.08 -27.40 13.52
C VAL A 39 5.03 -27.77 12.03
N LEU A 40 6.16 -27.94 11.36
CA LEU A 40 6.20 -28.44 9.98
C LEU A 40 6.54 -29.93 9.95
N THR A 41 5.89 -30.70 9.07
CA THR A 41 6.31 -32.08 8.78
C THR A 41 7.45 -32.06 7.76
N GLU A 42 8.14 -33.20 7.61
CA GLU A 42 9.21 -33.37 6.63
C GLU A 42 8.69 -33.08 5.20
N GLU A 43 7.50 -33.55 4.85
CA GLU A 43 6.93 -33.31 3.52
C GLU A 43 6.61 -31.83 3.30
N MET A 44 6.15 -31.12 4.34
CA MET A 44 5.88 -29.68 4.25
C MET A 44 7.17 -28.88 4.09
N LYS A 45 8.21 -29.24 4.85
CA LYS A 45 9.54 -28.65 4.73
C LYS A 45 10.10 -28.87 3.33
N GLN A 46 10.07 -30.10 2.81
CA GLN A 46 10.54 -30.39 1.45
C GLN A 46 9.76 -29.62 0.37
N ARG A 47 8.43 -29.46 0.52
CA ARG A 47 7.63 -28.62 -0.39
C ARG A 47 8.04 -27.15 -0.34
N LEU A 48 8.35 -26.63 0.84
CA LEU A 48 8.81 -25.25 0.99
C LEU A 48 10.23 -25.09 0.45
N ASP A 49 11.13 -26.03 0.72
CA ASP A 49 12.52 -26.03 0.25
C ASP A 49 12.62 -26.20 -1.28
N SER A 50 11.63 -26.86 -1.91
CA SER A 50 11.54 -26.99 -3.37
C SER A 50 11.25 -25.67 -4.09
N ILE A 51 10.79 -24.64 -3.37
CA ILE A 51 10.60 -23.30 -3.92
C ILE A 51 11.98 -22.64 -3.96
N PRO A 52 12.47 -22.19 -5.14
CA PRO A 52 13.73 -21.48 -5.26
C PRO A 52 13.79 -20.26 -4.33
N ASP A 53 14.97 -19.94 -3.82
CA ASP A 53 15.16 -18.81 -2.88
C ASP A 53 14.83 -17.45 -3.52
N GLU A 54 14.99 -17.35 -4.84
CA GLU A 54 14.56 -16.23 -5.68
C GLU A 54 13.05 -15.96 -5.54
N ARG A 55 12.24 -17.00 -5.29
CA ARG A 55 10.78 -16.91 -5.07
C ARG A 55 10.43 -16.79 -3.57
N ARG A 56 11.22 -16.00 -2.83
CA ARG A 56 11.07 -15.77 -1.37
C ARG A 56 9.65 -15.46 -0.92
N GLN A 57 8.94 -14.58 -1.62
CA GLN A 57 7.60 -14.15 -1.23
C GLN A 57 6.58 -15.28 -1.39
N GLU A 58 6.72 -16.09 -2.44
CA GLU A 58 5.87 -17.27 -2.61
C GLU A 58 6.12 -18.31 -1.52
N LYS A 59 7.38 -18.53 -1.16
CA LYS A 59 7.75 -19.40 -0.04
C LYS A 59 7.11 -18.93 1.27
N SER A 60 7.16 -17.62 1.54
CA SER A 60 6.52 -17.01 2.71
C SER A 60 4.99 -17.09 2.68
N ARG A 61 4.35 -16.89 1.52
CA ARG A 61 2.89 -17.08 1.35
C ARG A 61 2.48 -18.52 1.61
N LYS A 62 3.18 -19.49 0.98
CA LYS A 62 2.90 -20.91 1.19
C LYS A 62 3.07 -21.33 2.64
N LEU A 63 4.09 -20.81 3.33
CA LEU A 63 4.26 -21.05 4.76
C LEU A 63 3.07 -20.51 5.57
N LEU A 64 2.64 -19.27 5.29
CA LEU A 64 1.48 -18.66 5.97
C LEU A 64 0.16 -19.38 5.70
N ASP A 65 -0.02 -19.97 4.52
CA ASP A 65 -1.20 -20.77 4.18
C ASP A 65 -1.24 -22.09 4.94
N MET A 66 -0.06 -22.64 5.26
CA MET A 66 0.09 -23.91 5.98
C MET A 66 -0.16 -23.75 7.50
N LEU A 67 0.31 -22.67 8.12
CA LEU A 67 0.28 -22.47 9.58
C LEU A 67 -1.10 -22.66 10.24
N PRO A 68 -2.24 -22.15 9.70
CA PRO A 68 -3.56 -22.29 10.30
C PRO A 68 -4.06 -23.74 10.51
N THR A 69 -3.43 -24.70 9.83
CA THR A 69 -3.74 -26.14 9.90
C THR A 69 -2.91 -26.89 10.95
N ARG A 70 -1.91 -26.24 11.57
CA ARG A 70 -0.87 -26.89 12.41
C ARG A 70 -1.09 -26.72 13.92
N GLY A 71 -2.35 -26.53 14.30
CA GLY A 71 -2.76 -26.43 15.69
C GLY A 71 -2.49 -25.06 16.32
N HIS A 72 -2.98 -24.86 17.55
CA HIS A 72 -2.85 -23.59 18.26
C HIS A 72 -1.37 -23.21 18.55
N ARG A 73 -0.54 -24.21 18.84
CA ARG A 73 0.89 -24.02 19.16
C ARG A 73 1.69 -23.43 18.00
N ALA A 74 1.26 -23.70 16.76
CA ALA A 74 1.93 -23.16 15.57
C ALA A 74 1.99 -21.63 15.54
N PHE A 75 0.98 -20.94 16.07
CA PHE A 75 0.99 -19.47 16.09
C PHE A 75 2.09 -18.92 17.01
N THR A 76 2.17 -19.46 18.22
CA THR A 76 3.18 -19.03 19.21
C THR A 76 4.59 -19.38 18.75
N VAL A 77 4.80 -20.61 18.28
CA VAL A 77 6.11 -21.05 17.78
C VAL A 77 6.52 -20.26 16.55
N PHE A 78 5.58 -19.94 15.65
CA PHE A 78 5.86 -19.06 14.51
C PHE A 78 6.27 -17.66 14.95
N LYS A 79 5.56 -17.09 15.93
CA LYS A 79 5.93 -15.79 16.50
C LYS A 79 7.33 -15.82 17.10
N THR A 80 7.64 -16.81 17.95
CA THR A 80 8.97 -17.00 18.55
C THR A 80 10.04 -17.21 17.48
N SER A 81 9.76 -17.99 16.44
CA SER A 81 10.70 -18.18 15.33
C SER A 81 11.05 -16.88 14.63
N MET A 82 10.08 -15.96 14.47
CA MET A 82 10.34 -14.63 13.92
C MET A 82 11.17 -13.77 14.88
N GLU A 83 10.93 -13.83 16.19
CA GLU A 83 11.72 -13.09 17.18
C GLU A 83 13.18 -13.55 17.19
N GLU A 84 13.42 -14.87 17.18
CA GLU A 84 14.76 -15.46 17.23
C GLU A 84 15.51 -15.37 15.89
N SER A 85 14.79 -15.35 14.77
CA SER A 85 15.38 -15.29 13.42
C SER A 85 15.66 -13.87 12.91
N GLY A 86 15.57 -12.85 13.76
CA GLY A 86 15.86 -11.46 13.39
C GLY A 86 14.67 -10.68 12.79
N PHE A 87 13.44 -11.19 12.92
CA PHE A 87 12.20 -10.51 12.50
C PHE A 87 11.27 -10.10 13.68
N PRO A 88 11.77 -9.50 14.78
CA PRO A 88 10.94 -9.16 15.94
C PRO A 88 9.85 -8.12 15.61
N PHE A 89 10.02 -7.33 14.55
CA PHE A 89 9.01 -6.38 14.08
C PHE A 89 7.79 -7.08 13.45
N LEU A 90 7.99 -8.22 12.76
CA LEU A 90 6.89 -9.04 12.24
C LEU A 90 6.17 -9.79 13.35
N ALA A 91 6.92 -10.27 14.34
CA ALA A 91 6.34 -10.85 15.55
C ALA A 91 5.45 -9.84 16.29
N LYS A 92 5.88 -8.58 16.40
CA LYS A 92 5.07 -7.49 16.99
C LYS A 92 3.79 -7.17 16.23
N LEU A 93 3.72 -7.45 14.92
CA LEU A 93 2.46 -7.30 14.18
C LEU A 93 1.39 -8.30 14.63
N LEU A 94 1.82 -9.42 15.22
CA LEU A 94 0.96 -10.46 15.77
C LEU A 94 0.61 -10.23 17.25
N ASP A 95 1.10 -9.15 17.87
CA ASP A 95 0.64 -8.72 19.19
C ASP A 95 -0.73 -8.07 19.12
N GLU A 96 -1.51 -8.23 20.19
CA GLU A 96 -2.75 -7.46 20.34
C GLU A 96 -2.39 -5.97 20.48
N PRO A 97 -3.03 -5.09 19.70
CA PRO A 97 -2.77 -3.66 19.85
C PRO A 97 -3.21 -3.21 21.25
N PRO A 98 -2.37 -2.49 22.00
CA PRO A 98 -2.83 -1.83 23.21
C PRO A 98 -3.97 -0.85 22.86
N PRO A 99 -4.88 -0.55 23.81
CA PRO A 99 -5.87 0.50 23.63
C PRO A 99 -5.18 1.78 23.15
N PRO A 100 -5.78 2.55 22.23
CA PRO A 100 -5.11 3.70 21.65
C PRO A 100 -4.83 4.75 22.72
N GLU A 101 -3.57 4.84 23.14
CA GLU A 101 -3.07 6.01 23.87
C GLU A 101 -2.92 7.17 22.89
N LEU A 102 -3.62 8.27 23.20
CA LEU A 102 -3.48 9.54 22.50
C LEU A 102 -2.03 10.02 22.63
N PRO A 103 -1.35 10.37 21.52
CA PRO A 103 0.02 10.88 21.60
C PRO A 103 0.03 12.20 22.38
N LYS A 104 0.79 12.22 23.48
CA LYS A 104 1.14 13.44 24.20
C LYS A 104 2.23 14.17 23.42
N ASN A 105 1.95 15.44 23.16
CA ASN A 105 2.85 16.50 22.70
C ASN A 105 3.54 16.27 21.34
N ILE A 106 2.88 16.80 20.30
CA ILE A 106 3.57 17.30 19.11
C ILE A 106 3.77 18.80 19.37
N GLU A 107 5.00 19.19 19.71
CA GLU A 107 5.41 20.59 19.66
C GLU A 107 5.33 21.05 18.20
N GLY A 108 4.56 22.12 17.96
CA GLY A 108 4.37 22.71 16.63
C GLY A 108 3.00 22.45 15.99
N ALA A 109 1.91 22.75 16.71
CA ALA A 109 0.58 22.90 16.11
C ALA A 109 -0.15 24.09 16.76
N GLU A 110 0.31 25.30 16.50
CA GLU A 110 -0.53 26.48 16.66
C GLU A 110 -1.53 26.54 15.50
N SER A 111 -2.72 26.01 15.71
CA SER A 111 -3.94 26.49 15.03
C SER A 111 -5.16 26.00 15.80
N ALA A 112 -5.71 26.89 16.62
CA ALA A 112 -7.03 26.74 17.22
C ALA A 112 -8.09 26.71 16.13
N VAL A 113 -8.60 25.53 15.80
CA VAL A 113 -9.91 25.36 15.17
C VAL A 113 -10.66 24.30 15.95
N SER A 114 -11.87 24.65 16.38
CA SER A 114 -12.71 23.82 17.23
C SER A 114 -13.10 22.54 16.49
N ILE A 115 -13.20 21.44 17.24
CA ILE A 115 -13.71 20.14 16.78
C ILE A 115 -15.11 20.25 16.15
N GLU A 116 -15.82 21.33 16.48
CA GLU A 116 -17.18 21.67 16.07
C GLU A 116 -17.31 22.06 14.59
N ASP A 117 -16.22 22.44 13.92
CA ASP A 117 -16.26 22.90 12.51
C ASP A 117 -16.16 21.75 11.47
N VAL A 118 -15.99 20.49 11.90
CA VAL A 118 -15.88 19.35 10.96
C VAL A 118 -17.28 18.79 10.64
N PRO A 119 -17.72 18.84 9.36
CA PRO A 119 -19.05 18.36 8.97
C PRO A 119 -19.30 16.91 9.36
N ASP A 120 -20.53 16.64 9.77
CA ASP A 120 -20.97 15.29 10.09
C ASP A 120 -20.99 14.39 8.86
N GLY A 121 -20.73 13.10 9.05
CA GLY A 121 -20.64 12.14 7.95
C GLY A 121 -19.92 10.84 8.32
N PRO A 122 -20.03 9.79 7.48
CA PRO A 122 -19.51 8.45 7.79
C PRO A 122 -17.98 8.39 8.00
N LEU A 123 -17.24 9.30 7.38
CA LEU A 123 -15.78 9.43 7.48
C LEU A 123 -15.36 10.65 8.34
N LYS A 124 -16.28 11.24 9.13
CA LYS A 124 -15.97 12.34 10.05
C LYS A 124 -14.77 12.03 10.95
N TRP A 125 -14.71 10.80 11.47
CA TRP A 125 -13.61 10.38 12.33
C TRP A 125 -12.25 10.42 11.62
N LEU A 126 -12.20 10.09 10.32
CA LEU A 126 -10.98 10.22 9.50
C LEU A 126 -10.62 11.69 9.30
N ARG A 127 -11.61 12.55 9.00
CA ARG A 127 -11.36 14.00 8.88
C ARG A 127 -10.83 14.59 10.19
N LEU A 128 -11.45 14.27 11.32
CA LEU A 128 -10.99 14.69 12.64
C LEU A 128 -9.55 14.24 12.91
N LYS A 129 -9.17 13.04 12.47
CA LYS A 129 -7.80 12.53 12.58
C LYS A 129 -6.78 13.38 11.81
N PHE A 130 -7.17 13.92 10.65
CA PHE A 130 -6.30 14.76 9.82
C PHE A 130 -6.42 16.26 10.12
N GLN A 131 -7.44 16.68 10.88
CA GLN A 131 -7.73 18.07 11.19
C GLN A 131 -6.56 18.81 11.88
N PRO A 132 -5.82 18.22 12.84
CA PRO A 132 -4.64 18.87 13.42
C PRO A 132 -3.55 19.20 12.38
N TYR A 133 -3.58 18.51 11.25
CA TYR A 133 -2.62 18.67 10.15
C TYR A 133 -3.22 19.39 8.95
N LYS A 134 -4.39 20.04 9.05
CA LYS A 134 -5.09 20.65 7.90
C LYS A 134 -4.27 21.66 7.06
N SER A 135 -3.18 22.20 7.60
CA SER A 135 -2.24 23.05 6.87
C SER A 135 -1.31 22.27 5.93
N SER A 136 -1.15 20.96 6.16
CA SER A 136 -0.39 20.05 5.30
C SER A 136 -1.15 19.73 4.02
N ALA A 137 -0.44 19.81 2.88
CA ALA A 137 -0.97 19.41 1.57
C ALA A 137 -1.47 17.95 1.56
N SER A 138 -0.78 17.03 2.26
CA SER A 138 -1.20 15.63 2.38
C SER A 138 -2.50 15.49 3.17
N ALA A 139 -2.64 16.18 4.30
CA ALA A 139 -3.87 16.16 5.08
C ALA A 139 -5.06 16.74 4.30
N GLN A 140 -4.84 17.85 3.58
CA GLN A 140 -5.86 18.47 2.72
C GLN A 140 -6.33 17.52 1.60
N LYS A 141 -5.42 16.77 0.97
CA LYS A 141 -5.80 15.71 0.01
C LYS A 141 -6.70 14.66 0.70
N MET A 142 -6.32 14.23 1.90
CA MET A 142 -7.06 13.19 2.63
C MET A 142 -8.47 13.64 3.01
N ILE A 143 -8.60 14.86 3.54
CA ILE A 143 -9.88 15.47 3.92
C ILE A 143 -10.78 15.63 2.68
N ARG A 144 -10.29 16.26 1.60
CA ARG A 144 -11.04 16.42 0.35
C ARG A 144 -11.47 15.10 -0.27
N GLY A 145 -10.60 14.09 -0.19
CA GLY A 145 -10.93 12.76 -0.63
C GLY A 145 -12.05 12.12 0.19
N CYS A 146 -12.08 12.34 1.51
CA CYS A 146 -13.18 11.86 2.36
C CYS A 146 -14.50 12.57 1.99
N GLU A 147 -14.46 13.88 1.76
CA GLU A 147 -15.64 14.65 1.33
C GLU A 147 -16.20 14.14 -0.01
N ALA A 148 -15.34 13.86 -0.99
CA ALA A 148 -15.76 13.29 -2.26
C ALA A 148 -16.34 11.88 -2.12
N LEU A 149 -15.75 11.03 -1.27
CA LEU A 149 -16.26 9.69 -0.97
C LEU A 149 -17.66 9.75 -0.33
N GLU A 150 -17.85 10.60 0.68
CA GLU A 150 -19.13 10.76 1.34
C GLU A 150 -20.21 11.35 0.42
N LEU A 151 -19.84 12.32 -0.40
CA LEU A 151 -20.74 12.86 -1.42
C LEU A 151 -21.16 11.76 -2.41
N GLY A 152 -20.22 10.92 -2.85
CA GLY A 152 -20.53 9.78 -3.71
C GLY A 152 -21.47 8.78 -3.06
N ALA A 153 -21.23 8.45 -1.78
CA ALA A 153 -22.11 7.58 -1.01
C ALA A 153 -23.53 8.15 -0.87
N LYS A 154 -23.63 9.46 -0.60
CA LYS A 154 -24.92 10.15 -0.54
C LYS A 154 -25.66 10.09 -1.87
N LEU A 155 -24.99 10.40 -2.99
CA LEU A 155 -25.61 10.35 -4.32
C LEU A 155 -26.11 8.95 -4.69
N LEU A 156 -25.35 7.90 -4.34
CA LEU A 156 -25.79 6.52 -4.53
C LEU A 156 -27.02 6.19 -3.67
N GLY A 157 -27.05 6.67 -2.42
CA GLY A 157 -28.20 6.49 -1.54
C GLY A 157 -29.45 7.24 -2.02
N ASP A 158 -29.30 8.52 -2.38
CA ASP A 158 -30.39 9.40 -2.82
C ASP A 158 -31.02 8.91 -4.15
N SER A 159 -30.22 8.31 -5.04
CA SER A 159 -30.68 7.71 -6.31
C SER A 159 -31.07 6.24 -6.19
N ASP A 160 -31.07 5.67 -4.99
CA ASP A 160 -31.35 4.25 -4.77
C ASP A 160 -30.47 3.31 -5.64
N TYR A 161 -29.22 3.73 -5.91
CA TYR A 161 -28.25 3.07 -6.78
C TYR A 161 -28.68 2.95 -8.25
N GLU A 162 -29.55 3.85 -8.73
CA GLU A 162 -29.94 3.92 -10.15
C GLU A 162 -29.02 4.84 -10.98
N GLU A 163 -28.43 5.87 -10.34
CA GLU A 163 -27.59 6.86 -11.01
C GLU A 163 -26.09 6.64 -10.74
N PRO A 164 -25.23 6.63 -11.78
CA PRO A 164 -23.80 6.34 -11.62
C PRO A 164 -22.95 7.54 -11.20
N GLU A 165 -23.51 8.74 -11.07
CA GLU A 165 -22.82 9.97 -10.66
C GLU A 165 -22.14 9.81 -9.29
N GLY A 166 -22.75 9.03 -8.39
CA GLY A 166 -22.15 8.71 -7.10
C GLY A 166 -20.87 7.88 -7.25
N VAL A 167 -20.81 6.95 -8.22
CA VAL A 167 -19.60 6.16 -8.52
C VAL A 167 -18.44 7.06 -8.95
N VAL A 168 -18.72 8.08 -9.78
CA VAL A 168 -17.71 9.05 -10.21
C VAL A 168 -17.09 9.77 -9.02
N LYS A 169 -17.90 10.18 -8.04
CA LYS A 169 -17.44 10.83 -6.81
C LYS A 169 -16.66 9.91 -5.89
N ILE A 170 -17.08 8.65 -5.78
CA ILE A 170 -16.31 7.62 -5.04
C ILE A 170 -14.91 7.45 -5.65
N VAL A 171 -14.82 7.27 -6.96
CA VAL A 171 -13.53 7.10 -7.65
C VAL A 171 -12.68 8.37 -7.54
N GLU A 172 -13.28 9.55 -7.71
CA GLU A 172 -12.61 10.85 -7.50
C GLU A 172 -11.99 10.95 -6.10
N GLY A 173 -12.72 10.55 -5.06
CA GLY A 173 -12.21 10.54 -3.69
C GLY A 173 -10.99 9.64 -3.52
N PHE A 174 -11.02 8.43 -4.08
CA PHE A 174 -9.86 7.54 -4.04
C PHE A 174 -8.66 8.06 -4.86
N MET A 175 -8.92 8.72 -5.99
CA MET A 175 -7.87 9.36 -6.82
C MET A 175 -7.18 10.48 -6.06
N ILE A 176 -7.94 11.34 -5.38
CA ILE A 176 -7.39 12.45 -4.58
C ILE A 176 -6.52 11.93 -3.44
N GLN A 177 -6.93 10.83 -2.78
CA GLN A 177 -6.17 10.22 -1.70
C GLN A 177 -5.00 9.34 -2.18
N GLU A 178 -4.92 9.06 -3.48
CA GLU A 178 -3.98 8.09 -4.05
C GLU A 178 -4.08 6.72 -3.34
N ARG A 179 -5.32 6.24 -3.12
CA ARG A 179 -5.67 5.10 -2.24
C ARG A 179 -6.38 3.94 -2.95
N LEU A 180 -6.02 3.65 -4.19
CA LEU A 180 -6.59 2.52 -4.94
C LEU A 180 -5.75 1.24 -4.79
N ASN A 181 -5.60 0.78 -3.54
CA ASN A 181 -5.12 -0.59 -3.28
C ASN A 181 -6.29 -1.51 -2.87
N PRO A 182 -6.26 -2.80 -3.20
CA PRO A 182 -7.38 -3.71 -2.96
C PRO A 182 -7.87 -3.77 -1.51
N ARG A 183 -6.94 -3.68 -0.54
CA ARG A 183 -7.27 -3.79 0.89
C ARG A 183 -7.98 -2.57 1.45
N SER A 184 -7.66 -1.38 0.97
CA SER A 184 -8.26 -0.14 1.46
C SER A 184 -9.66 0.05 0.89
N LEU A 185 -9.90 -0.41 -0.33
CA LEU A 185 -11.14 -0.15 -1.06
C LEU A 185 -12.34 -0.82 -0.42
N ASN A 186 -12.31 -2.14 -0.22
CA ASN A 186 -13.43 -2.88 0.39
C ASN A 186 -13.72 -2.41 1.82
N ARG A 187 -12.69 -2.04 2.58
CA ARG A 187 -12.86 -1.51 3.93
C ARG A 187 -13.60 -0.18 3.91
N VAL A 188 -13.19 0.74 3.04
CA VAL A 188 -13.79 2.08 2.95
C VAL A 188 -15.23 2.01 2.42
N LEU A 189 -15.49 1.17 1.42
CA LEU A 189 -16.80 1.10 0.79
C LEU A 189 -17.86 0.41 1.66
N TYR A 190 -17.53 -0.72 2.31
CA TYR A 190 -18.55 -1.65 2.81
C TYR A 190 -18.55 -1.87 4.32
N LYS A 191 -17.63 -1.24 5.07
CA LYS A 191 -17.68 -1.34 6.53
C LYS A 191 -18.63 -0.31 7.12
N SER A 192 -19.34 -0.72 8.16
CA SER A 192 -20.29 0.10 8.91
C SER A 192 -19.64 1.27 9.67
N ASP A 193 -18.33 1.21 9.94
CA ASP A 193 -17.54 2.33 10.47
C ASP A 193 -16.96 3.25 9.37
N HIS A 194 -17.34 3.01 8.11
CA HIS A 194 -16.97 3.80 6.93
C HIS A 194 -18.23 4.15 6.12
N LEU A 195 -18.22 4.00 4.79
CA LEU A 195 -19.33 4.44 3.92
C LEU A 195 -20.57 3.54 3.99
N ASP A 196 -20.44 2.30 4.47
CA ASP A 196 -21.53 1.34 4.62
C ASP A 196 -22.40 1.16 3.36
N LEU A 197 -21.77 1.15 2.18
CA LEU A 197 -22.49 1.00 0.92
C LEU A 197 -23.07 -0.41 0.80
N ASN A 198 -24.23 -0.51 0.14
CA ASN A 198 -24.82 -1.80 -0.18
C ASN A 198 -24.03 -2.47 -1.32
N GLN A 199 -23.30 -3.53 -0.98
CA GLN A 199 -22.43 -4.23 -1.90
C GLN A 199 -23.17 -4.86 -3.09
N GLU A 200 -24.36 -5.44 -2.87
CA GLU A 200 -25.13 -6.08 -3.94
C GLU A 200 -25.67 -5.05 -4.93
N ARG A 201 -26.22 -3.94 -4.42
CA ARG A 201 -26.77 -2.87 -5.26
C ARG A 201 -25.68 -2.13 -6.03
N LEU A 202 -24.57 -1.81 -5.37
CA LEU A 202 -23.41 -1.22 -6.05
C LEU A 202 -22.88 -2.18 -7.11
N GLY A 203 -22.76 -3.47 -6.81
CA GLY A 203 -22.35 -4.49 -7.78
C GLY A 203 -23.26 -4.52 -9.01
N ALA A 204 -24.58 -4.55 -8.81
CA ALA A 204 -25.57 -4.53 -9.88
C ALA A 204 -25.42 -3.27 -10.76
N LEU A 205 -25.34 -2.08 -10.14
CA LEU A 205 -25.12 -0.82 -10.83
C LEU A 205 -23.85 -0.87 -11.70
N LEU A 206 -22.71 -1.26 -11.12
CA LEU A 206 -21.44 -1.35 -11.83
C LEU A 206 -21.47 -2.30 -13.03
N THR A 207 -22.23 -3.40 -12.94
CA THR A 207 -22.37 -4.37 -14.05
C THR A 207 -23.36 -3.96 -15.13
N SER A 208 -24.32 -3.09 -14.80
CA SER A 208 -25.38 -2.65 -15.72
C SER A 208 -24.95 -1.54 -16.69
N MET A 209 -23.82 -0.88 -16.42
CA MET A 209 -23.41 0.31 -17.18
C MET A 209 -22.86 -0.03 -18.57
N GLU A 210 -23.31 0.72 -19.57
CA GLU A 210 -22.84 0.61 -20.96
C GLU A 210 -21.71 1.60 -21.30
N ASP A 211 -20.91 1.31 -22.34
CA ASP A 211 -19.78 2.15 -22.78
C ASP A 211 -20.17 3.59 -23.13
N LYS A 212 -21.42 3.83 -23.54
CA LYS A 212 -21.89 5.19 -23.85
C LYS A 212 -22.05 6.06 -22.60
N ASN A 213 -22.18 5.46 -21.42
CA ASN A 213 -22.38 6.22 -20.18
C ASN A 213 -21.09 6.98 -19.80
N ARG A 214 -21.24 8.21 -19.34
CA ARG A 214 -20.12 9.06 -18.91
C ARG A 214 -19.34 8.46 -17.73
N ALA A 215 -20.03 7.79 -16.80
CA ALA A 215 -19.44 7.18 -15.61
C ALA A 215 -18.83 5.79 -15.87
N PHE A 216 -18.91 5.27 -17.10
CA PHE A 216 -18.49 3.91 -17.43
C PHE A 216 -17.03 3.62 -17.05
N SER A 217 -16.09 4.54 -17.32
CA SER A 217 -14.68 4.39 -16.93
C SER A 217 -14.49 4.31 -15.41
N SER A 218 -15.31 5.06 -14.65
CA SER A 218 -15.31 5.03 -13.19
C SER A 218 -15.85 3.70 -12.66
N CYS A 219 -16.88 3.16 -13.30
CA CYS A 219 -17.43 1.85 -12.94
C CYS A 219 -16.42 0.73 -13.20
N LEU A 220 -15.83 0.69 -14.39
CA LEU A 220 -14.78 -0.26 -14.74
C LEU A 220 -13.59 -0.16 -13.78
N LEU A 221 -13.18 1.06 -13.42
CA LEU A 221 -12.06 1.23 -12.50
C LEU A 221 -12.38 0.75 -11.09
N LEU A 222 -13.61 0.97 -10.61
CA LEU A 222 -14.04 0.50 -9.29
C LEU A 222 -14.17 -1.03 -9.24
N GLN A 223 -14.42 -1.68 -10.39
CA GLN A 223 -14.36 -3.14 -10.54
C GLN A 223 -12.91 -3.66 -10.63
N ALA A 224 -12.03 -2.95 -11.32
CA ALA A 224 -10.63 -3.36 -11.53
C ALA A 224 -9.75 -3.14 -10.28
N ALA A 225 -9.92 -2.03 -9.58
CA ALA A 225 -9.10 -1.64 -8.44
C ALA A 225 -9.02 -2.66 -7.28
N PRO A 226 -10.12 -3.36 -6.88
CA PRO A 226 -10.09 -4.37 -5.83
C PRO A 226 -9.56 -5.74 -6.25
N LEU A 227 -9.28 -5.97 -7.54
CA LEU A 227 -8.72 -7.25 -8.00
C LEU A 227 -7.34 -7.51 -7.36
N PRO A 228 -6.95 -8.78 -7.17
CA PRO A 228 -5.59 -9.14 -6.76
C PRO A 228 -4.54 -8.55 -7.71
N VAL A 229 -3.33 -8.34 -7.20
CA VAL A 229 -2.23 -7.83 -8.03
C VAL A 229 -1.73 -8.96 -8.93
N ASP A 230 -2.27 -9.02 -10.14
CA ASP A 230 -2.00 -10.02 -11.17
C ASP A 230 -2.26 -9.47 -12.60
N GLU A 231 -2.02 -10.30 -13.62
CA GLU A 231 -2.23 -9.93 -15.02
C GLU A 231 -3.68 -9.55 -15.32
N ASN A 232 -4.65 -10.14 -14.60
CA ASN A 232 -6.06 -9.81 -14.79
C ASN A 232 -6.34 -8.37 -14.34
N ARG A 233 -5.84 -7.96 -13.17
CA ARG A 233 -5.92 -6.57 -12.73
C ARG A 233 -5.24 -5.61 -13.72
N ALA A 234 -4.05 -5.96 -14.21
CA ALA A 234 -3.35 -5.13 -15.20
C ALA A 234 -4.16 -5.00 -16.50
N ALA A 235 -4.76 -6.09 -16.98
CA ALA A 235 -5.62 -6.09 -18.16
C ALA A 235 -6.87 -5.22 -17.97
N GLU A 236 -7.56 -5.32 -16.84
CA GLU A 236 -8.73 -4.49 -16.54
C GLU A 236 -8.37 -3.00 -16.43
N ILE A 237 -7.24 -2.64 -15.81
CA ILE A 237 -6.77 -1.25 -15.77
C ILE A 237 -6.43 -0.74 -17.18
N ARG A 238 -5.85 -1.58 -18.06
CA ARG A 238 -5.61 -1.21 -19.47
C ARG A 238 -6.93 -0.94 -20.21
N LYS A 239 -7.99 -1.72 -19.97
CA LYS A 239 -9.33 -1.45 -20.53
C LYS A 239 -9.88 -0.10 -20.07
N VAL A 240 -9.73 0.22 -18.78
CA VAL A 240 -10.10 1.55 -18.25
C VAL A 240 -9.36 2.66 -19.01
N LEU A 241 -8.04 2.55 -19.17
CA LEU A 241 -7.25 3.53 -19.92
C LEU A 241 -7.73 3.70 -21.37
N GLN A 242 -8.02 2.60 -22.07
CA GLN A 242 -8.55 2.64 -23.43
C GLN A 242 -9.86 3.43 -23.52
N VAL A 243 -10.77 3.22 -22.57
CA VAL A 243 -12.05 3.96 -22.49
C VAL A 243 -11.80 5.45 -22.26
N ILE A 244 -10.95 5.80 -21.29
CA ILE A 244 -10.66 7.21 -20.96
C ILE A 244 -10.02 7.91 -22.17
N LEU A 245 -9.06 7.26 -22.85
CA LEU A 245 -8.39 7.82 -24.02
C LEU A 245 -9.35 7.99 -25.20
N LYS A 246 -10.26 7.02 -25.43
CA LYS A 246 -11.28 7.10 -26.47
C LYS A 246 -12.25 8.26 -26.24
N LYS A 247 -12.61 8.52 -24.99
CA LYS A 247 -13.59 9.57 -24.61
C LYS A 247 -12.96 10.95 -24.42
N GLY A 248 -11.65 11.04 -24.21
CA GLY A 248 -10.94 12.30 -24.02
C GLY A 248 -11.46 13.10 -22.83
N GLU A 249 -11.46 14.43 -22.94
CA GLU A 249 -11.82 15.35 -21.84
C GLU A 249 -13.26 15.22 -21.32
N VAL A 250 -14.15 14.57 -22.08
CA VAL A 250 -15.54 14.32 -21.66
C VAL A 250 -15.59 13.27 -20.53
N ASP A 251 -14.60 12.39 -20.48
CA ASP A 251 -14.49 11.36 -19.46
C ASP A 251 -14.11 11.96 -18.09
N PRO A 252 -14.83 11.64 -17.01
CA PRO A 252 -14.56 12.21 -15.70
C PRO A 252 -13.17 11.85 -15.15
N LEU A 253 -12.57 10.74 -15.61
CA LEU A 253 -11.24 10.30 -15.21
C LEU A 253 -10.13 10.83 -16.11
N HIS A 254 -10.43 11.57 -17.18
CA HIS A 254 -9.41 12.13 -18.07
C HIS A 254 -8.40 13.00 -17.31
N LYS A 255 -8.91 13.85 -16.40
CA LYS A 255 -8.08 14.68 -15.52
C LYS A 255 -7.19 13.89 -14.55
N TYR A 256 -7.43 12.59 -14.39
CA TYR A 256 -6.66 11.66 -13.56
C TYR A 256 -5.90 10.61 -14.36
N LEU A 257 -5.76 10.75 -15.69
CA LEU A 257 -5.04 9.80 -16.55
C LEU A 257 -3.66 9.41 -15.98
N HIS A 258 -2.88 10.40 -15.56
CA HIS A 258 -1.58 10.20 -14.93
C HIS A 258 -1.64 9.26 -13.71
N HIS A 259 -2.70 9.35 -12.90
CA HIS A 259 -2.88 8.46 -11.74
C HIS A 259 -3.27 7.04 -12.16
N VAL A 260 -4.17 6.90 -13.15
CA VAL A 260 -4.56 5.58 -13.67
C VAL A 260 -3.36 4.86 -14.30
N TYR A 261 -2.49 5.59 -15.01
CA TYR A 261 -1.21 5.06 -15.47
C TYR A 261 -0.29 4.65 -14.32
N CYS A 262 -0.21 5.43 -13.23
CA CYS A 262 0.54 5.02 -12.03
C CYS A 262 -0.03 3.75 -11.40
N MET A 263 -1.36 3.56 -11.40
CA MET A 263 -1.96 2.32 -10.92
C MET A 263 -1.56 1.11 -11.77
N LEU A 264 -1.54 1.29 -13.10
CA LEU A 264 -1.07 0.24 -14.02
C LEU A 264 0.42 -0.06 -13.78
N GLY A 265 1.26 0.98 -13.73
CA GLY A 265 2.70 0.86 -13.49
C GLY A 265 3.01 0.18 -12.17
N GLY A 266 2.35 0.60 -11.08
CA GLY A 266 2.50 -0.04 -9.77
C GLY A 266 2.04 -1.50 -9.76
N THR A 267 0.95 -1.83 -10.46
CA THR A 267 0.48 -3.22 -10.58
C THR A 267 1.52 -4.08 -11.30
N ILE A 268 2.04 -3.61 -12.45
CA ILE A 268 3.04 -4.35 -13.23
C ILE A 268 4.35 -4.47 -12.46
N LEU A 269 4.78 -3.42 -11.77
CA LEU A 269 6.00 -3.40 -10.96
C LEU A 269 5.91 -4.39 -9.81
N GLU A 270 4.78 -4.44 -9.10
CA GLU A 270 4.59 -5.41 -8.01
C GLU A 270 4.58 -6.86 -8.50
N MET A 271 4.20 -7.11 -9.76
CA MET A 271 4.22 -8.45 -10.37
C MET A 271 5.61 -8.85 -10.89
N ASN A 272 6.41 -7.88 -11.34
CA ASN A 272 7.69 -8.09 -12.02
C ASN A 272 8.81 -7.35 -11.29
N TYR A 273 8.95 -7.59 -9.98
CA TYR A 273 9.90 -6.82 -9.17
C TYR A 273 11.37 -7.06 -9.60
N ASP A 274 11.69 -8.27 -10.08
CA ASP A 274 13.04 -8.63 -10.53
C ASP A 274 13.38 -8.06 -11.91
N ASP A 275 12.37 -7.79 -12.74
CA ASP A 275 12.50 -7.12 -14.05
C ASP A 275 11.42 -6.05 -14.19
N PRO A 276 11.67 -4.82 -13.72
CA PRO A 276 10.67 -3.75 -13.76
C PRO A 276 10.51 -3.13 -15.15
N SER A 277 11.22 -3.62 -16.18
CA SER A 277 11.14 -3.11 -17.57
C SER A 277 9.70 -2.97 -18.09
N PRO A 278 8.78 -3.91 -17.84
CA PRO A 278 7.40 -3.80 -18.33
C PRO A 278 6.58 -2.69 -17.66
N ALA A 279 6.99 -2.22 -16.47
CA ALA A 279 6.28 -1.18 -15.71
C ALA A 279 6.68 0.24 -16.15
N LEU A 280 7.90 0.42 -16.66
CA LEU A 280 8.46 1.72 -17.02
C LEU A 280 7.60 2.50 -18.05
N PRO A 281 7.05 1.88 -19.14
CA PRO A 281 6.22 2.61 -20.09
C PRO A 281 4.97 3.25 -19.48
N ALA A 282 4.37 2.62 -18.47
CA ALA A 282 3.21 3.16 -17.77
C ALA A 282 3.60 4.39 -16.93
N CYS A 283 4.75 4.35 -16.26
CA CYS A 283 5.28 5.47 -15.48
C CYS A 283 5.63 6.66 -16.40
N THR A 284 6.31 6.41 -17.52
CA THR A 284 6.64 7.44 -18.52
C THR A 284 5.38 8.05 -19.14
N SER A 285 4.37 7.23 -19.43
CA SER A 285 3.07 7.72 -19.90
C SER A 285 2.42 8.65 -18.87
N ALA A 286 2.44 8.29 -17.57
CA ALA A 286 1.94 9.17 -16.51
C ALA A 286 2.65 10.53 -16.50
N LEU A 287 3.98 10.55 -16.69
CA LEU A 287 4.79 11.77 -16.75
C LEU A 287 4.53 12.59 -18.01
N THR A 288 4.13 11.97 -19.12
CA THR A 288 3.71 12.69 -20.34
C THR A 288 2.44 13.50 -20.09
N TYR A 289 1.48 12.93 -19.34
CA TYR A 289 0.25 13.64 -18.96
C TYR A 289 0.44 14.64 -17.82
N ARG A 290 1.38 14.40 -16.91
CA ARG A 290 1.72 15.33 -15.82
C ARG A 290 3.18 15.17 -15.41
N GLN A 291 4.04 16.04 -15.94
CA GLN A 291 5.50 15.96 -15.79
C GLN A 291 5.96 16.01 -14.33
N ASP A 292 5.29 16.80 -13.49
CA ASP A 292 5.65 16.99 -12.09
C ASP A 292 4.79 16.16 -11.14
N TYR A 293 4.26 15.04 -11.62
CA TYR A 293 3.49 14.15 -10.77
C TYR A 293 4.41 13.28 -9.91
N ALA A 294 4.58 13.68 -8.65
CA ALA A 294 5.50 13.04 -7.70
C ALA A 294 5.35 11.51 -7.64
N LEU A 295 4.14 10.95 -7.63
CA LEU A 295 3.94 9.50 -7.63
C LEU A 295 4.53 8.81 -8.87
N ALA A 296 4.35 9.40 -10.06
CA ALA A 296 4.92 8.83 -11.28
C ALA A 296 6.46 8.88 -11.25
N VAL A 297 7.04 9.98 -10.75
CA VAL A 297 8.50 10.10 -10.57
C VAL A 297 9.02 9.06 -9.60
N HIS A 298 8.32 8.82 -8.48
CA HIS A 298 8.70 7.80 -7.51
C HIS A 298 8.67 6.39 -8.10
N LEU A 299 7.60 6.02 -8.81
CA LEU A 299 7.49 4.70 -9.42
C LEU A 299 8.51 4.48 -10.55
N ALA A 300 8.79 5.52 -11.34
CA ALA A 300 9.87 5.48 -12.32
C ALA A 300 11.23 5.25 -11.64
N ALA A 301 11.48 5.93 -10.52
CA ALA A 301 12.72 5.78 -9.76
C ALA A 301 12.89 4.35 -9.21
N GLU A 302 11.81 3.75 -8.69
CA GLU A 302 11.79 2.35 -8.28
C GLU A 302 12.13 1.40 -9.43
N CYS A 303 11.58 1.62 -10.64
CA CYS A 303 11.95 0.83 -11.82
C CYS A 303 13.45 1.00 -12.15
N SER A 304 13.94 2.24 -12.11
CA SER A 304 15.34 2.55 -12.41
C SER A 304 16.31 1.98 -11.38
N MET A 305 15.89 1.64 -10.15
CA MET A 305 16.81 1.03 -9.17
C MET A 305 17.48 -0.25 -9.70
N VAL A 306 16.79 -0.98 -10.57
CA VAL A 306 17.30 -2.20 -11.23
C VAL A 306 17.87 -1.87 -12.61
N LEU A 307 17.18 -1.05 -13.40
CA LEU A 307 17.52 -0.79 -14.81
C LEU A 307 18.69 0.18 -15.00
N SER A 308 18.77 1.20 -14.14
CA SER A 308 19.76 2.29 -14.21
C SER A 308 19.88 2.99 -12.85
N PRO A 309 20.76 2.51 -11.95
CA PRO A 309 20.91 3.07 -10.60
C PRO A 309 21.23 4.57 -10.57
N ALA A 310 21.94 5.08 -11.58
CA ALA A 310 22.26 6.50 -11.70
C ALA A 310 20.98 7.34 -11.93
N ASP A 311 20.13 6.91 -12.87
CA ASP A 311 18.85 7.57 -13.12
C ASP A 311 17.92 7.48 -11.91
N ALA A 312 17.95 6.36 -11.17
CA ALA A 312 17.18 6.19 -9.94
C ALA A 312 17.54 7.25 -8.89
N VAL A 313 18.84 7.52 -8.69
CA VAL A 313 19.31 8.57 -7.78
C VAL A 313 18.77 9.93 -8.18
N GLU A 314 18.88 10.31 -9.45
CA GLU A 314 18.37 11.60 -9.96
C GLU A 314 16.85 11.72 -9.75
N GLN A 315 16.11 10.65 -10.09
CA GLN A 315 14.66 10.65 -9.97
C GLN A 315 14.18 10.68 -8.51
N PHE A 316 14.86 10.01 -7.58
CA PHE A 316 14.52 10.12 -6.16
C PHE A 316 14.79 11.52 -5.60
N HIS A 317 15.88 12.19 -6.01
CA HIS A 317 16.11 13.59 -5.66
C HIS A 317 15.04 14.51 -6.25
N ARG A 318 14.66 14.31 -7.52
CA ARG A 318 13.55 15.04 -8.15
C ARG A 318 12.24 14.81 -7.39
N TYR A 319 11.95 13.57 -6.99
CA TYR A 319 10.78 13.25 -6.19
C TYR A 319 10.78 14.02 -4.85
N LEU A 320 11.92 14.10 -4.15
CA LEU A 320 12.04 14.83 -2.89
C LEU A 320 11.84 16.35 -3.06
N GLN A 321 12.12 16.90 -4.24
CA GLN A 321 11.83 18.31 -4.56
C GLN A 321 10.35 18.56 -4.84
N LEU A 322 9.66 17.58 -5.44
CA LEU A 322 8.25 17.69 -5.83
C LEU A 322 7.27 17.33 -4.71
N ALA A 323 7.61 16.32 -3.91
CA ALA A 323 6.72 15.78 -2.90
C ALA A 323 6.73 16.64 -1.62
N PRO A 324 5.57 16.87 -1.00
CA PRO A 324 5.55 17.53 0.30
C PRO A 324 6.26 16.65 1.35
N PRO A 325 6.93 17.23 2.36
CA PRO A 325 7.66 16.46 3.39
C PRO A 325 6.82 15.45 4.19
N CYS A 326 5.49 15.63 4.17
CA CYS A 326 4.49 14.77 4.80
C CYS A 326 3.89 13.72 3.85
N ASP A 327 4.45 13.57 2.63
CA ASP A 327 4.04 12.50 1.72
C ASP A 327 4.41 11.14 2.29
N LYS A 328 3.54 10.15 2.10
CA LYS A 328 3.71 8.79 2.61
C LYS A 328 4.97 8.08 2.07
N ARG A 329 5.53 8.53 0.94
CA ARG A 329 6.75 7.93 0.34
C ARG A 329 8.00 8.81 0.52
N PHE A 330 7.88 9.95 1.21
CA PHE A 330 9.01 10.88 1.40
C PHE A 330 10.21 10.21 2.08
N HIS A 331 9.96 9.54 3.21
CA HIS A 331 10.99 8.77 3.92
C HIS A 331 11.51 7.56 3.11
N TRP A 332 10.67 6.91 2.30
CA TRP A 332 11.12 5.80 1.44
C TRP A 332 12.12 6.24 0.40
N ALA A 333 11.94 7.41 -0.23
CA ALA A 333 12.91 7.92 -1.18
C ALA A 333 14.30 8.12 -0.55
N HIS A 334 14.38 8.59 0.70
CA HIS A 334 15.64 8.65 1.42
C HIS A 334 16.23 7.26 1.73
N TYR A 335 15.42 6.27 2.11
CA TYR A 335 15.91 4.90 2.27
C TYR A 335 16.44 4.30 0.96
N PHE A 336 15.76 4.54 -0.16
CA PHE A 336 16.23 4.08 -1.46
C PHE A 336 17.53 4.76 -1.88
N LEU A 337 17.67 6.07 -1.64
CA LEU A 337 18.93 6.78 -1.85
C LEU A 337 20.06 6.21 -0.98
N ALA A 338 19.80 5.89 0.29
CA ALA A 338 20.78 5.25 1.16
C ALA A 338 21.27 3.91 0.60
N ILE A 339 20.34 3.07 0.11
CA ILE A 339 20.67 1.79 -0.54
C ILE A 339 21.51 2.02 -1.80
N LEU A 340 21.13 2.96 -2.65
CA LEU A 340 21.81 3.26 -3.92
C LEU A 340 23.23 3.80 -3.68
N TYR A 341 23.41 4.75 -2.77
CA TYR A 341 24.73 5.30 -2.45
C TYR A 341 25.65 4.28 -1.78
N SER A 342 25.11 3.41 -0.92
CA SER A 342 25.91 2.35 -0.30
C SER A 342 26.43 1.37 -1.36
N ARG A 343 25.61 0.99 -2.35
CA ARG A 343 26.04 0.18 -3.51
C ARG A 343 27.10 0.87 -4.38
N GLN A 344 27.14 2.21 -4.38
CA GLN A 344 28.12 3.00 -5.11
C GLN A 344 29.38 3.30 -4.28
N SER A 345 29.52 2.72 -3.07
CA SER A 345 30.61 3.00 -2.13
C SER A 345 30.68 4.47 -1.66
N GLU A 346 29.57 5.20 -1.75
CA GLU A 346 29.43 6.58 -1.25
C GLU A 346 28.86 6.60 0.17
N GLN A 347 29.62 6.04 1.12
CA GLN A 347 29.13 5.74 2.47
C GLN A 347 28.61 6.97 3.25
N GLU A 348 29.29 8.11 3.15
CA GLU A 348 28.89 9.33 3.84
C GLU A 348 27.48 9.78 3.43
N LYS A 349 27.20 9.77 2.11
CA LYS A 349 25.87 10.08 1.57
C LYS A 349 24.83 9.03 1.95
N ALA A 350 25.23 7.76 1.98
CA ALA A 350 24.33 6.67 2.38
C ALA A 350 23.87 6.84 3.83
N GLU A 351 24.79 7.13 4.74
CA GLU A 351 24.49 7.39 6.16
C GLU A 351 23.69 8.67 6.37
N GLU A 352 23.99 9.74 5.62
CA GLU A 352 23.23 10.98 5.66
C GLU A 352 21.77 10.74 5.28
N HIS A 353 21.53 10.08 4.14
CA HIS A 353 20.17 9.78 3.69
C HIS A 353 19.44 8.82 4.61
N TYR A 354 20.14 7.86 5.22
CA TYR A 354 19.55 7.00 6.24
C TYR A 354 19.08 7.80 7.47
N LYS A 355 19.91 8.71 7.99
CA LYS A 355 19.55 9.61 9.10
C LYS A 355 18.37 10.49 8.72
N LEU A 356 18.40 11.10 7.54
CA LEU A 356 17.28 11.90 7.02
C LEU A 356 15.99 11.07 6.95
N ALA A 357 16.03 9.85 6.43
CA ALA A 357 14.87 8.97 6.38
C ALA A 357 14.25 8.77 7.78
N THR A 358 15.07 8.41 8.77
CA THR A 358 14.61 8.20 10.17
C THR A 358 14.03 9.47 10.80
N GLU A 359 14.59 10.64 10.49
CA GLU A 359 14.04 11.91 10.97
C GLU A 359 12.68 12.20 10.32
N LYS A 360 12.56 12.00 9.00
CA LYS A 360 11.32 12.28 8.26
C LYS A 360 10.18 11.31 8.55
N GLU A 361 10.45 10.14 9.12
CA GLU A 361 9.40 9.25 9.66
C GLU A 361 8.51 9.96 10.69
N LYS A 362 9.06 10.93 11.45
CA LYS A 362 8.30 11.73 12.43
C LYS A 362 7.23 12.61 11.79
N ASN A 363 7.38 12.92 10.50
CA ASN A 363 6.43 13.74 9.74
C ASN A 363 5.29 12.93 9.12
N LEU A 364 5.29 11.60 9.30
CA LEU A 364 4.24 10.75 8.77
C LEU A 364 2.91 11.04 9.44
N LEU A 365 1.88 11.23 8.62
CA LEU A 365 0.53 11.31 9.13
C LEU A 365 0.14 9.97 9.81
N PRO A 366 -0.74 10.02 10.82
CA PRO A 366 -1.26 8.82 11.45
C PRO A 366 -1.78 7.82 10.42
N SER A 367 -1.51 6.52 10.63
CA SER A 367 -1.84 5.36 9.76
C SER A 367 -0.83 4.99 8.67
N TYR A 368 0.24 5.77 8.46
CA TYR A 368 1.36 5.32 7.64
C TYR A 368 2.32 4.46 8.47
N LYS A 369 2.90 3.44 7.83
CA LYS A 369 3.84 2.51 8.45
C LYS A 369 5.17 2.58 7.71
N VAL A 370 6.25 2.46 8.48
CA VAL A 370 7.60 2.16 7.98
C VAL A 370 7.65 0.72 7.46
N GLY A 371 8.44 0.49 6.41
CA GLY A 371 8.49 -0.78 5.68
C GLY A 371 9.92 -1.26 5.40
N TRP A 372 10.03 -2.35 4.64
CA TRP A 372 11.25 -3.10 4.32
C TRP A 372 12.47 -2.27 3.90
N ALA A 373 12.25 -1.12 3.24
CA ALA A 373 13.34 -0.27 2.76
C ALA A 373 14.24 0.22 3.90
N LYS A 374 13.68 0.40 5.11
CA LYS A 374 14.45 0.76 6.31
C LYS A 374 15.44 -0.33 6.71
N GLU A 375 14.98 -1.57 6.74
CA GLU A 375 15.77 -2.73 7.15
C GLU A 375 16.82 -3.06 6.10
N GLN A 376 16.46 -3.01 4.81
CA GLN A 376 17.44 -3.17 3.74
C GLN A 376 18.50 -2.07 3.77
N ALA A 377 18.12 -0.82 4.01
CA ALA A 377 19.10 0.24 4.19
C ALA A 377 20.02 0.00 5.40
N GLN A 378 19.50 -0.52 6.52
CA GLN A 378 20.32 -0.91 7.67
C GLN A 378 21.30 -2.04 7.33
N MET A 379 20.82 -3.09 6.64
CA MET A 379 21.64 -4.24 6.25
C MET A 379 22.82 -3.81 5.37
N VAL A 380 22.54 -3.10 4.28
CA VAL A 380 23.58 -2.69 3.32
C VAL A 380 24.61 -1.74 3.99
N LEU A 381 24.17 -0.89 4.92
CA LEU A 381 25.08 -0.06 5.71
C LEU A 381 25.96 -0.87 6.68
N SER A 382 25.49 -2.02 7.17
CA SER A 382 26.21 -2.88 8.13
C SER A 382 27.14 -3.91 7.47
N GLU A 383 26.95 -4.22 6.19
CA GLU A 383 27.74 -5.21 5.45
C GLU A 383 29.07 -4.66 4.90
N VAL A 384 29.28 -3.35 4.96
CA VAL A 384 30.54 -2.72 4.54
C VAL A 384 31.48 -2.68 5.75
N PRO A 385 32.65 -3.37 5.72
CA PRO A 385 33.58 -3.33 6.83
C PRO A 385 34.06 -1.89 7.02
N THR A 386 33.90 -1.38 8.24
CA THR A 386 34.56 -0.15 8.69
C THR A 386 36.07 -0.27 8.44
N PRO A 387 36.73 0.76 7.87
CA PRO A 387 38.16 0.71 7.54
C PRO A 387 39.06 0.48 8.75
#